data_AF-A0A3M2UYK6-F1
#
_entry.id   AF-A0A3M2UYK6-F1
#
_cell.length_a   1.000
_cell.length_b   1.000
_cell.length_c   1.000
_cell.angle_alpha   90.00
_cell.angle_beta   90.00
_cell.angle_gamma   90.00
#
_symmetry.space_group_name_H-M   'P 1'
#
loop_
_entity.id
_entity.type
_entity.pdbx_description
1 polymer ?
#
loop_
_entity_poly.entity_id
_entity_poly.type
_entity_poly.pdbx_seq_one_letter_code
_entity_poly.pdbx_strand_id
1 'polypeptide(L)'
;MAIIAGLTAHGSSLNMPDIRVAPVVFSALAHCPETPRSRPMSASTTATLRHDWTLAEVRALFVQPFNDLLFQAQTLHRAHFDANRVQVSTLLSIKTGACPEDCKYCPQSGHYNTGLEKEKLLEVQKVLEEAARAKSIGSTRFCMGAAWKHPSAKDMPYVLEMVKGVKAMGLET
;
A
#
# COMPACT_ATOMS: atom_id res chain seq x y z
N MET A 1 17.71 40.76 -30.17
CA MET A 1 18.85 40.61 -29.24
C MET A 1 18.87 39.15 -28.78
N ALA A 2 19.94 38.43 -29.19
CA ALA A 2 20.43 37.07 -28.86
C ALA A 2 19.55 36.17 -27.95
N ILE A 3 19.08 34.96 -28.32
CA ILE A 3 19.73 33.68 -28.72
C ILE A 3 20.87 33.21 -27.78
N ILE A 4 20.78 31.92 -27.36
CA ILE A 4 21.77 30.94 -26.84
C ILE A 4 21.24 30.32 -25.52
N ALA A 5 21.32 29.04 -25.19
CA ALA A 5 21.43 27.73 -25.84
C ALA A 5 21.35 26.69 -24.68
N GLY A 6 21.02 25.44 -24.96
CA GLY A 6 20.99 24.38 -23.95
C GLY A 6 22.37 24.05 -23.36
N LEU A 7 22.38 23.55 -22.13
CA LEU A 7 23.47 22.76 -21.59
C LEU A 7 22.93 21.46 -20.97
N THR A 8 23.27 20.36 -21.62
CA THR A 8 23.46 19.05 -21.00
C THR A 8 24.77 19.07 -20.20
N ALA A 9 24.75 18.60 -18.95
CA ALA A 9 25.94 18.18 -18.18
C ALA A 9 25.44 17.28 -17.04
N HIS A 10 25.65 15.96 -17.12
CA HIS A 10 26.81 15.25 -16.57
C HIS A 10 26.86 15.28 -15.05
N GLY A 11 26.80 14.07 -14.47
CA GLY A 11 26.91 13.86 -13.04
C GLY A 11 28.20 14.42 -12.48
N SER A 12 28.09 15.06 -11.32
CA SER A 12 29.11 15.12 -10.28
C SER A 12 28.48 15.76 -9.05
N SER A 13 28.43 14.97 -7.97
CA SER A 13 28.64 15.39 -6.58
C SER A 13 28.34 16.86 -6.26
N LEU A 14 27.16 17.13 -5.70
CA LEU A 14 26.94 18.31 -4.88
C LEU A 14 26.48 17.89 -3.49
N ASN A 15 27.39 18.17 -2.55
CA ASN A 15 27.27 18.08 -1.09
C ASN A 15 25.93 18.64 -0.58
N MET A 16 25.26 17.84 0.24
CA MET A 16 24.21 18.29 1.17
C MET A 16 24.86 18.51 2.55
N PRO A 17 24.62 19.64 3.23
CA PRO A 17 25.27 19.93 4.51
C PRO A 17 24.72 19.07 5.66
N ASP A 18 25.65 18.71 6.55
CA ASP A 18 25.53 17.90 7.76
C ASP A 18 24.23 18.09 8.58
N ILE A 19 23.34 17.11 8.51
CA ILE A 19 22.45 16.77 9.63
C ILE A 19 23.17 15.68 10.42
N ARG A 20 23.79 16.08 11.54
CA ARG A 20 24.41 15.16 12.49
C ARG A 20 23.34 14.27 13.13
N VAL A 21 23.14 13.08 12.60
CA VAL A 21 22.49 11.97 13.31
C VAL A 21 23.58 11.23 14.07
N ALA A 22 23.49 11.25 15.40
CA ALA A 22 24.42 10.54 16.27
C ALA A 22 24.39 9.03 15.98
N PRO A 23 25.55 8.32 16.00
CA PRO A 23 25.59 6.90 15.74
C PRO A 23 25.07 6.13 16.96
N VAL A 24 23.87 5.59 16.87
CA VAL A 24 23.47 4.48 17.75
C VAL A 24 24.17 3.24 17.20
N VAL A 25 25.28 2.89 17.82
CA VAL A 25 26.05 1.68 17.55
C VAL A 25 25.18 0.47 17.87
N PHE A 26 24.54 -0.12 16.86
CA PHE A 26 23.88 -1.41 16.98
C PHE A 26 24.95 -2.49 16.76
N SER A 27 25.67 -2.80 17.84
CA SER A 27 26.64 -3.89 17.86
C SER A 27 25.95 -5.22 17.56
N ALA A 28 26.54 -5.98 16.64
CA ALA A 28 26.14 -7.34 16.31
C ALA A 28 26.41 -8.29 17.49
N LEU A 29 25.34 -8.73 18.15
CA LEU A 29 25.26 -9.95 18.94
C LEU A 29 23.90 -10.59 18.57
N ALA A 30 23.92 -11.60 17.71
CA ALA A 30 23.90 -13.01 18.10
C ALA A 30 22.52 -13.44 18.64
N HIS A 31 21.84 -14.25 17.82
CA HIS A 31 20.81 -15.23 18.21
C HIS A 31 19.78 -14.77 19.23
N CYS A 32 18.61 -14.33 18.76
CA CYS A 32 17.41 -14.32 19.59
C CYS A 32 16.86 -15.76 19.61
N PRO A 33 16.90 -16.49 20.75
CA PRO A 33 16.30 -17.82 20.83
C PRO A 33 14.78 -17.69 20.65
N GLU A 34 14.19 -18.59 19.87
CA GLU A 34 12.76 -18.68 19.64
C GLU A 34 11.99 -18.67 20.96
N THR A 35 11.29 -17.57 21.25
CA THR A 35 10.41 -17.47 22.41
C THR A 35 9.23 -18.44 22.21
N PRO A 36 8.91 -19.31 23.19
CA PRO A 36 7.78 -20.22 23.08
C PRO A 36 6.48 -19.44 22.87
N ARG A 37 5.67 -19.88 21.90
CA ARG A 37 4.33 -19.35 21.59
C ARG A 37 3.40 -19.43 22.81
N SER A 38 3.44 -18.41 23.67
CA SER A 38 2.43 -18.23 24.71
C SER A 38 1.17 -17.61 24.09
N ARG A 39 0.09 -18.40 23.98
CA ARG A 39 -1.25 -17.89 23.66
C ARG A 39 -1.64 -16.81 24.68
N PRO A 40 -1.91 -15.55 24.28
CA PRO A 40 -2.56 -14.62 25.19
C PRO A 40 -3.99 -15.10 25.48
N MET A 41 -4.36 -15.06 26.75
CA MET A 41 -5.65 -15.49 27.30
C MET A 41 -6.82 -14.80 26.58
N SER A 42 -7.76 -15.61 26.13
CA SER A 42 -8.98 -15.20 25.44
C SER A 42 -9.95 -14.53 26.43
N ALA A 43 -10.12 -13.21 26.31
CA ALA A 43 -11.31 -12.54 26.81
C ALA A 43 -12.45 -12.84 25.81
N SER A 44 -13.24 -13.86 26.14
CA SER A 44 -14.33 -14.37 25.31
C SER A 44 -15.55 -13.45 25.37
N THR A 45 -15.58 -12.42 24.53
CA THR A 45 -16.86 -11.80 24.13
C THR A 45 -17.35 -12.54 22.89
N THR A 46 -18.18 -13.56 23.12
CA THR A 46 -18.79 -14.39 22.06
C THR A 46 -19.91 -13.62 21.37
N ALA A 47 -19.58 -12.51 20.69
CA ALA A 47 -20.52 -11.87 19.78
C ALA A 47 -20.63 -12.74 18.52
N THR A 48 -21.77 -13.39 18.32
CA THR A 48 -22.07 -14.12 17.09
C THR A 48 -21.95 -13.18 15.89
N LEU A 49 -21.20 -13.58 14.86
CA LEU A 49 -21.08 -12.80 13.63
C LEU A 49 -22.46 -12.67 12.97
N ARG A 50 -22.89 -11.43 12.74
CA ARG A 50 -24.17 -11.09 12.08
C ARG A 50 -23.93 -10.38 10.75
N HIS A 51 -24.87 -10.54 9.82
CA HIS A 51 -24.78 -10.00 8.45
C HIS A 51 -26.01 -9.18 8.03
N ASP A 52 -26.94 -8.94 8.95
CA ASP A 52 -28.28 -8.39 8.73
C ASP A 52 -28.43 -6.96 9.28
N TRP A 53 -27.42 -6.13 9.09
CA TRP A 53 -27.43 -4.75 9.61
C TRP A 53 -28.46 -3.87 8.89
N THR A 54 -29.30 -3.20 9.68
CA THR A 54 -30.23 -2.18 9.20
C THR A 54 -29.56 -0.79 9.18
N LEU A 55 -30.10 0.12 8.35
CA LEU A 55 -29.62 1.51 8.30
C LEU A 55 -29.74 2.22 9.66
N ALA A 56 -30.79 1.90 10.44
CA ALA A 56 -31.01 2.48 11.77
C ALA A 56 -29.91 2.06 12.76
N GLU A 57 -29.53 0.79 12.76
CA GLU A 57 -28.47 0.26 13.63
C GLU A 57 -27.10 0.86 13.28
N VAL A 58 -26.78 0.99 12.00
CA VAL A 58 -25.52 1.63 11.58
C VAL A 58 -25.50 3.10 11.98
N ARG A 59 -26.61 3.83 11.78
CA ARG A 59 -26.72 5.24 12.22
C ARG A 59 -26.53 5.39 13.73
N ALA A 60 -27.01 4.44 14.52
CA ALA A 60 -26.83 4.45 15.97
C ALA A 60 -25.34 4.45 16.35
N LEU A 61 -24.48 3.74 15.60
CA LEU A 61 -23.02 3.76 15.82
C LEU A 61 -22.41 5.15 15.54
N PHE A 62 -22.87 5.85 14.49
CA PHE A 62 -22.35 7.18 14.13
C PHE A 62 -22.73 8.27 15.13
N VAL A 63 -23.82 8.10 15.89
CA VAL A 63 -24.27 9.08 16.91
C VAL A 63 -23.84 8.70 18.34
N GLN A 64 -23.15 7.58 18.52
CA GLN A 64 -22.63 7.15 19.82
C GLN A 64 -21.54 8.12 20.31
N PRO A 65 -21.38 8.31 21.63
CA PRO A 65 -20.25 9.06 22.16
C PRO A 65 -18.93 8.48 21.64
N PHE A 66 -18.08 9.35 21.09
CA PHE A 66 -16.89 8.94 20.34
C PHE A 66 -15.95 8.03 21.14
N ASN A 67 -15.71 8.36 22.41
CA ASN A 67 -14.82 7.58 23.28
C ASN A 67 -15.38 6.18 23.57
N ASP A 68 -16.70 6.05 23.72
CA ASP A 68 -17.35 4.75 23.95
C ASP A 68 -17.26 3.89 22.69
N LEU A 69 -17.47 4.49 21.51
CA LEU A 69 -17.32 3.82 20.22
C LEU A 69 -15.88 3.34 19.99
N LEU A 70 -14.88 4.17 20.31
CA LEU A 70 -13.47 3.77 20.22
C LEU A 70 -13.14 2.60 21.16
N PHE A 71 -13.61 2.65 22.40
CA PHE A 71 -13.39 1.57 23.37
C PHE A 71 -14.01 0.25 22.89
N GLN A 72 -15.24 0.30 22.39
CA GLN A 72 -15.92 -0.85 21.79
C GLN A 72 -15.15 -1.39 20.58
N ALA A 73 -14.69 -0.53 19.68
CA ALA A 73 -13.92 -0.91 18.50
C ALA A 73 -12.61 -1.61 18.88
N GLN A 74 -11.87 -1.09 19.85
CA GLN A 74 -10.64 -1.71 20.34
C GLN A 74 -10.89 -3.06 21.00
N THR A 75 -11.96 -3.16 21.80
CA THR A 75 -12.37 -4.41 22.45
C THR A 75 -12.64 -5.50 21.41
N LEU A 76 -13.42 -5.19 20.37
CA LEU A 76 -13.70 -6.11 19.26
C LEU A 76 -12.44 -6.44 18.45
N HIS A 77 -11.60 -5.44 18.16
CA HIS A 77 -10.37 -5.65 17.40
C HIS A 77 -9.45 -6.65 18.12
N ARG A 78 -9.25 -6.51 19.44
CA ARG A 78 -8.41 -7.43 20.24
C ARG A 78 -9.02 -8.83 20.38
N ALA A 79 -10.34 -8.96 20.26
CA ALA A 79 -11.02 -10.25 20.32
C ALA A 79 -10.85 -11.07 19.02
N HIS A 80 -10.64 -10.41 17.88
CA HIS A 80 -10.62 -11.06 16.56
C HIS A 80 -9.28 -10.98 15.82
N PHE A 81 -8.39 -10.06 16.20
CA PHE A 81 -7.09 -9.84 15.57
C PHE A 81 -5.95 -9.84 16.60
N ASP A 82 -4.74 -10.14 16.13
CA ASP A 82 -3.54 -9.88 16.92
C ASP A 82 -3.35 -8.38 17.07
N ALA A 83 -3.58 -7.88 18.29
CA ALA A 83 -3.66 -6.47 18.62
C ALA A 83 -2.41 -5.66 18.27
N ASN A 84 -1.24 -6.31 18.15
CA ASN A 84 0.04 -5.66 17.88
C ASN A 84 0.58 -5.99 16.49
N ARG A 85 -0.20 -6.66 15.63
CA ARG A 85 0.20 -7.03 14.28
C ARG A 85 -0.53 -6.15 13.26
N VAL A 86 0.22 -5.62 12.31
CA VAL A 86 -0.30 -4.82 11.20
C VAL A 86 0.08 -5.49 9.88
N GLN A 87 -0.83 -5.48 8.91
CA GLN A 87 -0.55 -5.95 7.56
C GLN A 87 0.11 -4.84 6.74
N VAL A 88 1.27 -5.13 6.15
CA VAL A 88 2.02 -4.18 5.32
C VAL A 88 1.83 -4.55 3.85
N SER A 89 1.31 -3.61 3.07
CA SER A 89 1.09 -3.76 1.64
C SER A 89 1.75 -2.63 0.88
N THR A 90 2.35 -2.94 -0.27
CA THR A 90 2.95 -1.95 -1.17
C THR A 90 2.16 -1.91 -2.45
N LEU A 91 1.80 -0.70 -2.90
CA LEU A 91 1.04 -0.50 -4.14
C LEU A 91 1.92 0.16 -5.20
N LEU A 92 1.85 -0.36 -6.42
CA LEU A 92 2.42 0.24 -7.62
C LEU A 92 1.32 0.60 -8.61
N SER A 93 1.37 1.81 -9.16
CA SER A 93 0.54 2.19 -10.30
C SER A 93 1.15 1.59 -11.57
N ILE A 94 0.55 0.53 -12.10
CA ILE A 94 1.03 -0.13 -13.33
C ILE A 94 0.64 0.64 -14.58
N LYS A 95 -0.34 1.56 -14.49
CA LYS A 95 -0.70 2.51 -15.55
C LYS A 95 -1.27 3.78 -14.92
N THR A 96 -0.68 4.92 -15.24
CA THR A 96 -0.98 6.21 -14.59
C THR A 96 -1.61 7.21 -15.55
N GLY A 97 -2.73 7.81 -15.12
CA GLY A 97 -3.39 8.90 -15.84
C GLY A 97 -4.26 8.48 -17.04
N ALA A 98 -4.86 9.48 -17.68
CA ALA A 98 -5.79 9.32 -18.81
C ALA A 98 -6.94 8.33 -18.52
N CYS A 99 -7.46 8.33 -17.28
CA CYS A 99 -8.63 7.53 -16.92
C CYS A 99 -9.89 8.16 -17.56
N PRO A 100 -10.77 7.37 -18.20
CA PRO A 100 -12.00 7.90 -18.81
C PRO A 100 -13.09 8.27 -17.80
N GLU A 101 -12.98 7.82 -16.54
CA GLU A 101 -13.96 8.11 -15.49
C GLU A 101 -13.77 9.54 -14.94
N ASP A 102 -14.87 10.19 -14.51
CA ASP A 102 -14.89 11.61 -14.14
C ASP A 102 -14.87 11.88 -12.63
N CYS A 103 -14.31 10.96 -11.85
CA CYS A 103 -14.28 11.01 -10.38
C CYS A 103 -13.72 12.35 -9.87
N LYS A 104 -14.53 13.12 -9.13
CA LYS A 104 -14.21 14.50 -8.71
C LYS A 104 -12.97 14.64 -7.81
N TYR A 105 -12.59 13.56 -7.15
CA TYR A 105 -11.45 13.52 -6.23
C TYR A 105 -10.18 12.91 -6.84
N CYS A 106 -10.27 12.26 -8.00
CA CYS A 106 -9.18 11.46 -8.54
C CYS A 106 -8.24 12.31 -9.42
N PRO A 107 -6.94 12.41 -9.10
CA PRO A 107 -6.00 13.21 -9.89
C PRO A 107 -5.66 12.58 -11.26
N GLN A 108 -6.06 11.34 -11.49
CA GLN A 108 -5.77 10.59 -12.72
C GLN A 108 -6.88 10.66 -13.78
N SER A 109 -7.99 11.31 -13.46
CA SER A 109 -9.10 11.53 -14.40
C SER A 109 -8.64 12.36 -15.59
N GLY A 110 -8.94 11.90 -16.80
CA GLY A 110 -8.64 12.63 -18.04
C GLY A 110 -9.49 13.89 -18.23
N HIS A 111 -10.50 14.11 -17.38
CA HIS A 111 -11.40 15.28 -17.44
C HIS A 111 -10.84 16.52 -16.74
N TYR A 112 -9.79 16.37 -15.93
CA TYR A 112 -9.22 17.47 -15.15
C TYR A 112 -7.73 17.62 -15.48
N ASN A 113 -7.24 18.87 -15.54
CA ASN A 113 -5.82 19.15 -15.70
C ASN A 113 -5.16 19.26 -14.32
N THR A 114 -4.49 18.19 -13.90
CA THR A 114 -3.79 18.10 -12.61
C THR A 114 -2.27 18.19 -12.74
N GLY A 115 -1.74 18.37 -13.97
CA GLY A 115 -0.30 18.34 -14.22
C GLY A 115 0.34 16.94 -14.06
N LEU A 116 -0.47 15.88 -13.96
CA LEU A 116 0.01 14.52 -13.81
C LEU A 116 0.62 14.00 -15.13
N GLU A 117 1.88 13.57 -15.05
CA GLU A 117 2.56 12.87 -16.15
C GLU A 117 1.85 11.54 -16.47
N LYS A 118 1.62 11.31 -17.75
CA LYS A 118 0.88 10.14 -18.23
C LYS A 118 1.87 9.03 -18.54
N GLU A 119 1.67 7.89 -17.88
CA GLU A 119 2.51 6.71 -18.08
C GLU A 119 1.68 5.58 -18.68
N LYS A 120 2.25 4.94 -19.70
CA LYS A 120 1.66 3.73 -20.29
C LYS A 120 1.73 2.56 -19.30
N LEU A 121 1.06 1.47 -19.66
CA LEU A 121 1.18 0.23 -18.92
C LEU A 121 2.66 -0.17 -18.81
N LEU A 122 3.13 -0.38 -17.57
CA LEU A 122 4.47 -0.86 -17.29
C LEU A 122 4.68 -2.26 -17.84
N GLU A 123 5.92 -2.54 -18.24
CA GLU A 123 6.32 -3.88 -18.65
C GLU A 123 6.25 -4.85 -17.47
N VAL A 124 5.85 -6.10 -17.74
CA VAL A 124 5.73 -7.15 -16.72
C VAL A 124 7.01 -7.26 -15.89
N GLN A 125 8.17 -7.25 -16.56
CA GLN A 125 9.48 -7.37 -15.90
C GLN A 125 9.72 -6.25 -14.87
N LYS A 126 9.39 -4.99 -15.21
CA LYS A 126 9.50 -3.87 -14.27
C LYS A 126 8.58 -4.05 -13.07
N VAL A 127 7.36 -4.51 -13.28
CA VAL A 127 6.41 -4.79 -12.18
C VAL A 127 6.95 -5.88 -11.25
N LEU A 128 7.56 -6.93 -11.81
CA LEU A 128 8.16 -8.00 -11.03
C LEU A 128 9.40 -7.54 -10.25
N GLU A 129 10.23 -6.67 -10.81
CA GLU A 129 11.36 -6.05 -10.11
C GLU A 129 10.90 -5.20 -8.92
N GLU A 130 9.85 -4.38 -9.12
CA GLU A 130 9.23 -3.59 -8.07
C GLU A 130 8.60 -4.48 -6.98
N ALA A 131 7.94 -5.57 -7.36
CA ALA A 131 7.39 -6.54 -6.42
C ALA A 131 8.47 -7.26 -5.61
N ALA A 132 9.58 -7.65 -6.25
CA ALA A 132 10.73 -8.24 -5.57
C ALA A 132 11.36 -7.26 -4.57
N ARG A 133 11.43 -5.97 -4.94
CA ARG A 133 11.89 -4.92 -4.02
C ARG A 133 10.91 -4.71 -2.88
N ALA A 134 9.60 -4.65 -3.13
CA ALA A 134 8.59 -4.54 -2.08
C ALA A 134 8.70 -5.69 -1.07
N LYS A 135 8.94 -6.91 -1.57
CA LYS A 135 9.18 -8.09 -0.73
C LYS A 135 10.45 -7.94 0.11
N SER A 136 11.55 -7.44 -0.45
CA SER A 136 12.80 -7.26 0.32
C SER A 136 12.69 -6.21 1.42
N ILE A 137 11.79 -5.22 1.27
CA ILE A 137 11.48 -4.21 2.28
C ILE A 137 10.51 -4.76 3.37
N GLY A 138 10.06 -6.01 3.23
CA GLY A 138 9.21 -6.69 4.22
C GLY A 138 7.71 -6.60 3.95
N SER A 139 7.30 -6.16 2.76
CA SER A 139 5.89 -6.15 2.38
C SER A 139 5.35 -7.57 2.21
N THR A 140 4.17 -7.82 2.75
CA THR A 140 3.51 -9.13 2.66
C THR A 140 2.57 -9.24 1.45
N ARG A 141 2.10 -8.09 0.94
CA ARG A 141 1.13 -8.00 -0.16
C ARG A 141 1.55 -6.93 -1.15
N PHE A 142 1.43 -7.24 -2.44
CA PHE A 142 1.74 -6.29 -3.51
C PHE A 142 0.48 -5.97 -4.33
N CYS A 143 0.12 -4.69 -4.38
CA CYS A 143 -1.09 -4.21 -5.03
C CYS A 143 -0.74 -3.52 -6.35
N MET A 144 -1.49 -3.80 -7.40
CA MET A 144 -1.32 -3.16 -8.71
C MET A 144 -2.55 -2.32 -9.03
N GLY A 145 -2.36 -1.01 -9.20
CA GLY A 145 -3.42 -0.07 -9.58
C GLY A 145 -3.29 0.35 -11.04
N ALA A 146 -4.41 0.45 -11.77
CA ALA A 146 -4.39 0.89 -13.16
C ALA A 146 -5.50 1.91 -13.45
N ALA A 147 -5.15 2.97 -14.19
CA ALA A 147 -6.08 4.01 -14.62
C ALA A 147 -6.92 3.56 -15.85
N TRP A 148 -7.89 2.68 -15.62
CA TRP A 148 -8.89 2.24 -16.60
C TRP A 148 -10.28 2.13 -15.96
N LYS A 149 -11.33 2.08 -16.80
CA LYS A 149 -12.67 1.64 -16.36
C LYS A 149 -12.74 0.12 -16.16
N HIS A 150 -12.18 -0.61 -17.11
CA HIS A 150 -12.02 -2.07 -17.09
C HIS A 150 -10.76 -2.44 -17.89
N PRO A 151 -10.08 -3.56 -17.59
CA PRO A 151 -8.94 -4.01 -18.38
C PRO A 151 -9.39 -4.36 -19.80
N SER A 152 -8.62 -3.91 -20.79
CA SER A 152 -8.91 -4.26 -22.18
C SER A 152 -8.52 -5.72 -22.47
N ALA A 153 -9.10 -6.33 -23.51
CA ALA A 153 -8.73 -7.69 -23.94
C ALA A 153 -7.24 -7.80 -24.33
N LYS A 154 -6.62 -6.69 -24.75
CA LYS A 154 -5.20 -6.61 -25.07
C LYS A 154 -4.33 -6.57 -23.82
N ASP A 155 -4.77 -5.88 -22.77
CA ASP A 155 -3.99 -5.68 -21.54
C ASP A 155 -4.14 -6.85 -20.56
N MET A 156 -5.27 -7.58 -20.61
CA MET A 156 -5.57 -8.68 -19.70
C MET A 156 -4.50 -9.78 -19.67
N PRO A 157 -3.92 -10.25 -20.80
CA PRO A 157 -2.82 -11.21 -20.77
C PRO A 157 -1.60 -10.71 -19.97
N TYR A 158 -1.23 -9.44 -20.09
CA TYR A 158 -0.11 -8.86 -19.35
C TYR A 158 -0.39 -8.81 -17.84
N VAL A 159 -1.61 -8.42 -17.45
CA VAL A 159 -2.04 -8.42 -16.03
C VAL A 159 -1.99 -9.84 -15.45
N LEU A 160 -2.42 -10.85 -16.21
CA LEU A 160 -2.34 -12.25 -15.78
C LEU A 160 -0.89 -12.69 -15.56
N GLU A 161 0.03 -12.33 -16.45
CA GLU A 161 1.46 -12.63 -16.28
C GLU A 161 2.05 -11.91 -15.07
N MET A 162 1.67 -10.64 -14.81
CA MET A 162 2.07 -9.92 -13.59
C MET A 162 1.58 -10.64 -12.34
N VAL A 163 0.30 -11.02 -12.27
CA VAL A 163 -0.27 -11.72 -11.11
C VAL A 163 0.41 -13.07 -10.89
N LYS A 164 0.63 -13.86 -11.93
CA LYS A 164 1.36 -15.14 -11.84
C LYS A 164 2.75 -14.95 -11.26
N GLY A 165 3.50 -13.96 -11.76
CA GLY A 165 4.85 -13.68 -11.28
C GLY A 165 4.89 -13.21 -9.82
N VAL A 166 4.01 -12.28 -9.42
CA VAL A 166 3.90 -11.81 -8.03
C VAL A 166 3.53 -12.97 -7.09
N LYS A 167 2.58 -13.82 -7.49
CA LYS A 167 2.16 -14.99 -6.72
C LYS A 167 3.28 -16.02 -6.57
N ALA A 168 4.06 -16.26 -7.63
CA ALA A 168 5.21 -17.16 -7.59
C ALA A 168 6.31 -16.67 -6.63
N MET A 169 6.37 -15.36 -6.34
CA MET A 169 7.27 -14.80 -5.33
C MET A 169 6.81 -15.04 -3.89
N GLY A 170 5.63 -15.63 -3.67
CA GLY A 170 5.11 -15.90 -2.32
C GLY A 170 4.59 -14.64 -1.60
N LEU A 171 4.33 -13.56 -2.34
CA LEU A 171 3.55 -12.43 -1.86
C LEU A 171 2.07 -12.82 -1.85
N GLU A 172 1.32 -12.30 -0.88
CA GLU A 172 -0.12 -12.48 -0.82
C GLU A 172 -0.77 -11.78 -2.01
N THR A 173 -1.51 -12.53 -2.84
CA THR A 173 -2.26 -12.05 -4.03
C THR A 173 -3.73 -12.37 -3.90
#